data_AF-A0A2H0MJW9-F1
#
_entry.id   AF-A0A2H0MJW9-F1
#
_cell.length_a   1.000
_cell.length_b   1.000
_cell.length_c   1.000
_cell.angle_alpha   90.00
_cell.angle_beta   90.00
_cell.angle_gamma   90.00
#
_symmetry.space_group_name_H-M   'P 1'
#
loop_
_entity.id
_entity.type
_entity.pdbx_description
1 polymer ?
#
loop_
_entity_poly.entity_id
_entity_poly.type
_entity_poly.pdbx_seq_one_letter_code
_entity_poly.pdbx_strand_id
1 'polypeptide(L)' 'MFHPVKILKPDGTLSKIINSNQLSKMYWDTFKNEEGRVSLVNTGRSRVPRWVKERLDREYPSPSESNPSLR' A
#
# COMPACT_ATOMS: atom_id res chain seq x y z
N MET A 1 9.70 19.88 7.30
CA MET A 1 9.06 21.21 7.25
C MET A 1 9.01 21.64 5.78
N PHE A 2 7.86 22.07 5.25
CA PHE A 2 7.76 22.49 3.85
C PHE A 2 8.17 23.97 3.72
N HIS A 3 9.05 24.29 2.79
CA HIS A 3 9.44 25.69 2.52
C HIS A 3 8.62 26.26 1.38
N PRO A 4 8.26 27.56 1.40
CA PRO A 4 7.53 28.17 0.31
C PRO A 4 8.38 28.15 -0.96
N VAL A 5 7.76 27.76 -2.08
CA VAL A 5 8.44 27.64 -3.37
C VAL A 5 7.90 28.69 -4.33
N LYS A 6 8.80 29.37 -5.03
CA LYS A 6 8.47 30.33 -6.08
C LYS A 6 8.61 29.64 -7.42
N ILE A 7 7.53 29.62 -8.19
CA ILE A 7 7.53 29.14 -9.57
C ILE A 7 7.72 30.35 -10.46
N LEU A 8 8.81 30.34 -11.23
CA LEU A 8 9.10 31.34 -12.25
C LEU A 8 8.64 30.82 -13.61
N LYS A 9 8.21 31.74 -14.46
CA LYS A 9 7.96 31.48 -15.88
C LYS A 9 9.30 31.44 -16.64
N PRO A 10 9.31 30.92 -17.88
CA PRO A 10 10.53 30.87 -18.71
C PRO A 10 11.13 32.26 -19.00
N ASP A 11 10.31 33.31 -18.93
CA ASP A 11 10.72 34.71 -19.08
C ASP A 11 11.34 35.31 -17.79
N GLY A 12 11.49 34.51 -16.73
CA GLY A 12 12.02 34.94 -15.43
C GLY A 12 11.00 35.67 -14.55
N THR A 13 9.77 35.88 -15.02
CA THR A 13 8.73 36.52 -14.21
C THR A 13 8.16 35.57 -13.16
N LEU A 14 7.76 36.12 -12.01
CA LEU A 14 7.14 35.33 -10.95
C LEU A 14 5.76 34.83 -11.41
N SER A 15 5.62 33.52 -11.58
CA SER A 15 4.33 32.92 -11.94
C SER A 15 3.44 32.75 -10.72
N LYS A 16 3.98 32.15 -9.65
CA LYS A 16 3.21 31.75 -8.49
C LYS A 16 4.12 31.52 -7.28
N ILE A 17 3.62 31.82 -6.10
CA ILE A 17 4.22 31.40 -4.84
C ILE A 17 3.32 30.33 -4.24
N ILE A 18 3.88 29.17 -3.93
CA ILE A 18 3.16 28.11 -3.24
C ILE A 18 3.61 28.12 -1.79
N ASN A 19 2.66 28.34 -0.89
CA ASN A 19 2.93 28.40 0.54
C ASN A 19 3.14 27.00 1.13
N SER A 20 3.81 26.95 2.29
CA SER A 20 4.11 25.72 3.02
C SER A 20 2.87 24.84 3.28
N ASN A 21 1.75 25.44 3.70
CA ASN A 21 0.49 24.74 3.96
C ASN A 21 -0.12 24.12 2.70
N GLN A 22 0.10 24.73 1.54
CA GLN A 22 -0.41 24.22 0.28
C GLN A 22 0.44 23.04 -0.21
N LEU A 23 1.76 23.12 -0.03
CA LEU A 23 2.67 22.01 -0.30
C LEU A 23 2.41 20.81 0.59
N SER A 24 2.17 21.03 1.89
CA SER A 24 1.86 19.94 2.81
C SER A 24 0.57 19.22 2.42
N LYS A 25 -0.47 19.98 2.06
CA LYS A 25 -1.73 19.42 1.57
C LYS A 25 -1.52 18.61 0.29
N MET A 26 -0.85 19.18 -0.71
CA MET A 26 -0.58 18.48 -1.98
C MET A 26 0.22 17.19 -1.76
N TYR A 27 1.24 17.22 -0.92
CA TYR A 27 2.04 16.04 -0.58
C TYR A 27 1.18 14.92 0.03
N TRP A 28 0.37 15.24 1.04
CA TRP A 28 -0.44 14.23 1.71
C TRP A 28 -1.59 13.71 0.85
N ASP A 29 -2.15 14.54 -0.04
CA ASP A 29 -3.16 14.12 -1.00
C ASP A 29 -2.54 13.13 -2.02
N THR A 30 -1.35 13.42 -2.55
CA THR A 30 -0.62 12.51 -3.44
C THR A 30 -0.26 11.21 -2.73
N PHE A 31 0.27 11.30 -1.50
CA PHE A 31 0.64 10.14 -0.70
C PHE A 31 -0.54 9.19 -0.48
N LYS A 32 -1.71 9.70 -0.06
CA LYS A 32 -2.91 8.88 0.15
C LYS A 32 -3.37 8.18 -1.13
N ASN A 33 -3.30 8.88 -2.26
CA ASN A 33 -3.68 8.30 -3.55
C ASN A 33 -2.71 7.19 -3.99
N GLU A 34 -1.41 7.39 -3.80
CA GLU A 34 -0.39 6.39 -4.12
C GLU A 34 -0.46 5.18 -3.18
N GLU A 35 -0.62 5.41 -1.87
CA GLU A 35 -0.80 4.36 -0.88
C GLU A 35 -2.05 3.51 -1.19
N GLY A 36 -3.16 4.13 -1.54
CA GLY A 36 -4.37 3.41 -1.99
C GLY A 36 -4.12 2.54 -3.23
N ARG A 37 -3.32 3.02 -4.19
CA ARG A 37 -2.96 2.24 -5.39
C ARG A 37 -2.03 1.07 -5.08
N VAL A 38 -1.02 1.28 -4.24
CA VAL A 38 -0.10 0.22 -3.80
C VAL A 38 -0.85 -0.83 -2.97
N SER A 39 -1.73 -0.39 -2.06
CA SER A 39 -2.57 -1.28 -1.25
C SER A 39 -3.52 -2.12 -2.12
N LEU A 40 -4.12 -1.54 -3.18
CA LEU A 40 -4.97 -2.30 -4.11
C LEU A 40 -4.20 -3.38 -4.89
N VAL A 41 -2.93 -3.11 -5.23
CA VAL A 41 -2.05 -4.10 -5.88
C VAL A 41 -1.62 -5.19 -4.88
N ASN A 42 -1.42 -4.83 -3.62
CA ASN A 42 -0.94 -5.75 -2.57
C ASN A 42 -2.08 -6.55 -1.89
N THR A 43 -3.32 -6.11 -1.99
CA THR A 43 -4.51 -6.81 -1.47
C THR A 43 -5.07 -7.88 -2.42
N GLY A 44 -4.51 -8.00 -3.62
CA GLY A 44 -4.68 -9.20 -4.44
C GLY A 44 -4.05 -10.37 -3.69
N ARG A 45 -4.87 -11.15 -2.97
CA ARG A 45 -4.49 -12.35 -2.19
C ARG A 45 -3.27 -13.01 -2.82
N SER A 46 -2.12 -12.91 -2.17
CA SER A 46 -0.95 -13.68 -2.55
C SER A 46 -1.40 -15.14 -2.56
N ARG A 47 -1.54 -15.69 -3.77
CA ARG A 47 -2.06 -17.05 -3.94
C ARG A 47 -0.95 -17.95 -3.42
N VAL A 48 -1.05 -18.33 -2.15
CA VAL A 48 -0.09 -19.24 -1.52
C VAL A 48 0.08 -20.42 -2.45
N PRO A 49 1.30 -20.69 -2.95
CA PRO A 49 1.52 -21.79 -3.87
C PRO A 49 0.99 -23.09 -3.27
N ARG A 50 0.32 -23.90 -4.10
CA ARG A 50 -0.37 -25.11 -3.65
C ARG A 50 0.52 -26.02 -2.80
N TRP A 51 1.79 -26.16 -3.18
CA TRP A 51 2.77 -26.97 -2.45
C TRP A 51 3.08 -26.46 -1.03
N VAL A 52 3.01 -25.14 -0.79
CA VAL A 52 3.21 -24.55 0.55
C VAL A 52 2.04 -24.92 1.44
N LYS A 53 0.81 -24.79 0.93
CA LYS A 53 -0.39 -25.18 1.67
C LYS A 53 -0.37 -26.68 1.98
N GLU A 54 -0.12 -27.52 0.98
CA GLU A 54 -0.06 -28.98 1.16
C GLU A 54 1.03 -29.41 2.17
N ARG A 55 2.16 -28.70 2.23
CA ARG A 55 3.19 -28.96 3.22
C ARG A 55 2.74 -28.57 4.63
N LEU A 56 2.13 -27.40 4.79
CA LEU A 56 1.62 -26.94 6.07
C LEU A 56 0.47 -27.82 6.59
N ASP A 57 -0.43 -28.27 5.71
CA ASP A 57 -1.52 -29.17 6.07
C ASP A 57 -0.99 -30.54 6.57
N ARG A 58 0.18 -31.00 6.07
CA ARG A 58 0.84 -32.22 6.58
C ARG A 58 1.60 -32.00 7.89
N GLU A 59 2.28 -30.86 8.03
CA GLU A 59 3.07 -30.53 9.23
C GLU A 59 2.18 -30.14 10.41
N TYR A 60 1.01 -29.54 10.14
CA TYR A 60 0.06 -29.04 11.13
C TYR A 60 -1.37 -29.48 10.78
N PRO A 61 -1.69 -30.78 10.88
CA PRO A 61 -3.05 -31.26 10.65
C PRO A 61 -3.99 -30.59 11.64
N SER A 62 -5.09 -30.04 11.11
CA SER A 62 -6.09 -29.38 11.94
C SER A 62 -6.70 -30.38 12.94
N PRO A 63 -6.90 -30.03 14.23
CA PRO A 63 -7.46 -30.94 15.23
C PRO A 63 -8.89 -31.41 14.93
N SER A 64 -9.55 -30.85 13.91
CA SER A 64 -10.87 -31.29 13.42
C SER A 64 -10.83 -32.51 12.49
N GLU A 65 -9.66 -32.90 11.94
CA GLU A 65 -9.54 -34.03 11.01
C GLU A 65 -9.09 -35.34 11.69
N SER A 66 -8.79 -35.33 13.00
CA SER A 66 -8.22 -36.47 13.72
C SER A 66 -9.23 -37.39 14.41
N ASN A 67 -10.51 -37.41 14.01
CA ASN A 67 -11.48 -38.40 14.51
C ASN A 67 -12.05 -39.29 13.39
N PRO A 68 -11.31 -40.32 12.93
CA PRO A 68 -11.87 -41.40 12.14
C PRO A 68 -12.20 -42.59 13.06
N SER A 69 -13.00 -42.40 14.11
CA SER A 69 -13.57 -43.51 14.87
C SER A 69 -14.70 -43.07 15.78
N LEU A 70 -15.94 -43.21 15.32
CA LEU A 70 -17.05 -43.75 16.11
C LEU A 70 -18.16 -44.12 15.11
N ARG A 71 -18.18 -45.42 14.79
CA ARG A 71 -19.39 -46.15 14.40
C ARG A 71 -20.41 -46.09 15.54
#